data_AF-A0AAZ3QL19-F1
#
_entry.id   AF-A0AAZ3QL19-F1
#
_cell.length_a   1.000
_cell.length_b   1.000
_cell.length_c   1.000
_cell.angle_alpha   90.00
_cell.angle_beta   90.00
_cell.angle_gamma   90.00
#
_symmetry.space_group_name_H-M   'P 1'
#
loop_
_entity.id
_entity.type
_entity.pdbx_description
1 polymer ?
#
loop_
_entity_poly.entity_id
_entity_poly.type
_entity_poly.pdbx_seq_one_letter_code
_entity_poly.pdbx_strand_id
1 'polypeptide(L)'
;MDPQLERQVETIRNLVDSYIGIVNKSIRDLMPKTIMHLMINSAKDFIHSELLAYLYSCGDQGSLMEESADQAQRRDEMLRMYHALKEALLIIGDISTTTVSAPVPPPVDDTWRTKEPSPPPQARPAPAAVPLLVAPGSKRPHRRPSSLQSPKPSFRHPSSPLDPDPHQSTPTVQRTLSSMSP
;
A
#
# COMPACT_ATOMS: atom_id res chain seq x y z
N MET A 1 -22.30 69.42 -26.37
CA MET A 1 -21.80 68.95 -25.07
C MET A 1 -20.55 69.73 -24.74
N ASP A 2 -20.28 70.02 -23.45
CA ASP A 2 -19.11 70.80 -23.03
C ASP A 2 -17.84 69.91 -23.06
N PRO A 3 -16.83 70.21 -23.90
CA PRO A 3 -15.62 69.40 -24.04
C PRO A 3 -14.77 69.31 -22.77
N GLN A 4 -14.90 70.27 -21.83
CA GLN A 4 -14.20 70.17 -20.54
C GLN A 4 -14.79 69.07 -19.65
N LEU A 5 -16.12 68.96 -19.63
CA LEU A 5 -16.82 67.94 -18.87
C LEU A 5 -16.47 66.53 -19.36
N GLU A 6 -16.38 66.34 -20.68
CA GLU A 6 -16.02 65.04 -21.27
C GLU A 6 -14.63 64.57 -20.80
N ARG A 7 -13.63 65.46 -20.78
CA ARG A 7 -12.28 65.14 -20.28
C ARG A 7 -12.26 64.83 -18.77
N GLN A 8 -13.04 65.56 -17.97
CA GLN A 8 -13.14 65.30 -16.53
C GLN A 8 -13.79 63.94 -16.25
N VAL A 9 -14.88 63.63 -16.95
CA VAL A 9 -15.56 62.34 -16.79
C VAL A 9 -14.62 61.19 -17.15
N GLU A 10 -13.83 61.33 -18.22
CA GLU A 10 -12.85 60.31 -18.61
C GLU A 10 -11.73 60.16 -17.57
N THR A 11 -11.28 61.26 -16.97
CA THR A 11 -10.30 61.22 -15.87
C THR A 11 -10.87 60.46 -14.68
N ILE A 12 -12.13 60.73 -14.31
CA ILE A 12 -12.81 60.05 -13.21
C ILE A 12 -12.94 58.55 -13.50
N ARG A 13 -13.33 58.14 -14.72
CA ARG A 13 -13.39 56.72 -15.10
C ARG A 13 -12.06 56.02 -14.89
N ASN A 14 -10.98 56.58 -15.40
CA ASN A 14 -9.64 56.01 -15.26
C ASN A 14 -9.21 55.86 -13.78
N LEU A 15 -9.57 56.83 -12.94
CA LEU A 15 -9.30 56.75 -11.50
C LEU A 15 -10.13 55.66 -10.81
N VAL A 16 -11.41 55.55 -11.16
CA VAL A 16 -12.30 54.50 -10.63
C VAL A 16 -11.83 53.13 -11.07
N ASP A 17 -11.48 52.94 -12.34
CA ASP A 17 -10.99 51.66 -12.87
C ASP A 17 -9.69 51.24 -12.18
N SER A 18 -8.77 52.19 -11.97
CA SER A 18 -7.53 51.95 -11.22
C SER A 18 -7.81 51.54 -9.78
N TYR A 19 -8.69 52.27 -9.08
CA TYR A 19 -9.07 51.96 -7.70
C TYR A 19 -9.71 50.58 -7.58
N ILE A 20 -10.69 50.26 -8.43
CA ILE A 20 -11.35 48.95 -8.45
C ILE A 20 -10.35 47.84 -8.81
N GLY A 21 -9.37 48.12 -9.68
CA GLY A 21 -8.26 47.21 -9.97
C GLY A 21 -7.45 46.83 -8.73
N ILE A 22 -7.08 47.82 -7.91
CA ILE A 22 -6.35 47.63 -6.64
C ILE A 22 -7.22 46.87 -5.64
N VAL A 23 -8.49 47.26 -5.48
CA VAL A 23 -9.43 46.60 -4.57
C VAL A 23 -9.62 45.13 -4.95
N ASN A 24 -9.85 44.83 -6.24
CA ASN A 24 -10.02 43.46 -6.71
C ASN A 24 -8.77 42.62 -6.51
N LYS A 25 -7.58 43.21 -6.68
CA LYS A 25 -6.32 42.52 -6.36
C LYS A 25 -6.21 42.22 -4.86
N SER A 26 -6.60 43.17 -4.02
CA SER A 26 -6.62 43.01 -2.56
C SER A 26 -7.60 41.93 -2.12
N ILE A 27 -8.82 41.92 -2.65
CA ILE A 27 -9.84 40.90 -2.33
C ILE A 27 -9.34 39.51 -2.74
N ARG A 28 -8.79 39.35 -3.94
CA ARG A 28 -8.28 38.05 -4.42
C ARG A 28 -7.12 37.51 -3.59
N ASP A 29 -6.32 38.39 -2.98
CA ASP A 29 -5.22 37.99 -2.10
C ASP A 29 -5.70 37.72 -0.67
N LEU A 30 -6.58 38.58 -0.14
CA LEU A 30 -6.97 38.52 1.26
C LEU A 30 -8.05 37.46 1.53
N MET A 31 -8.97 37.20 0.60
CA MET A 31 -10.03 36.21 0.82
C MET A 31 -9.50 34.80 1.05
N PRO A 32 -8.58 34.25 0.22
CA PRO A 32 -8.00 32.94 0.51
C PRO A 32 -7.23 32.91 1.83
N LYS A 33 -6.53 34.00 2.19
CA LYS A 33 -5.79 34.11 3.47
C LYS A 33 -6.74 34.10 4.66
N THR A 34 -7.86 34.82 4.58
CA THR A 34 -8.88 34.84 5.62
C THR A 34 -9.53 33.47 5.78
N ILE A 35 -9.91 32.79 4.69
CA ILE A 35 -10.47 31.44 4.76
C ILE A 35 -9.46 30.46 5.35
N MET A 36 -8.20 30.54 4.93
CA MET A 36 -7.13 29.71 5.48
C MET A 36 -6.98 29.91 6.99
N HIS A 37 -6.88 31.17 7.42
CA HIS A 37 -6.63 31.48 8.83
C HIS A 37 -7.82 31.15 9.72
N LEU A 38 -9.04 31.51 9.30
CA LEU A 38 -10.22 31.39 10.14
C LEU A 38 -10.89 30.02 10.05
N MET A 39 -10.94 29.40 8.87
CA MET A 39 -11.64 28.13 8.70
C MET A 39 -10.69 26.95 8.72
N ILE A 40 -9.66 26.96 7.87
CA ILE A 40 -8.79 25.80 7.67
C ILE A 40 -7.93 25.56 8.91
N ASN A 41 -7.24 26.60 9.40
CA ASN A 41 -6.38 26.47 10.57
C ASN A 41 -7.19 26.17 11.83
N SER A 42 -8.33 26.85 12.04
CA SER A 42 -9.20 26.54 13.18
C SER A 42 -9.74 25.10 13.16
N ALA A 43 -10.16 24.59 11.99
CA ALA A 43 -10.59 23.20 11.87
C ALA A 43 -9.44 22.22 12.12
N LYS A 44 -8.25 22.52 11.61
CA LYS A 44 -7.04 21.74 11.89
C LYS A 44 -6.74 21.71 13.39
N ASP A 45 -6.76 22.85 14.06
CA ASP A 45 -6.44 22.96 15.48
C ASP A 45 -7.48 22.22 16.33
N PHE A 46 -8.77 22.31 15.96
CA PHE A 46 -9.84 21.51 16.56
C PHE A 46 -9.58 20.00 16.43
N ILE A 47 -9.26 19.51 15.23
CA ILE A 47 -8.97 18.09 14.99
C ILE A 47 -7.79 17.62 15.84
N HIS A 48 -6.74 18.43 15.95
CA HIS A 48 -5.50 18.05 16.64
C HIS A 48 -5.61 18.15 18.17
N SER A 49 -6.39 19.10 18.69
CA SER A 49 -6.33 19.49 20.10
C SER A 49 -7.61 19.21 20.88
N GLU A 50 -8.77 19.24 20.23
CA GLU A 50 -10.07 19.20 20.91
C GLU A 50 -10.89 17.96 20.57
N LEU A 51 -10.84 17.49 19.32
CA LEU A 51 -11.69 16.41 18.80
C LEU A 51 -11.66 15.15 19.69
N LEU A 52 -10.48 14.75 20.16
CA LEU A 52 -10.33 13.56 21.00
C LEU A 52 -11.08 13.71 22.33
N ALA A 53 -10.92 14.86 22.99
CA ALA A 53 -11.63 15.16 24.24
C ALA A 53 -13.15 15.19 24.00
N TYR A 54 -13.60 15.76 22.88
CA TYR A 54 -15.00 15.71 22.47
C TYR A 54 -15.50 14.27 22.33
N LEU A 55 -14.80 13.41 21.60
CA LEU A 55 -15.20 12.01 21.41
C LEU A 55 -15.26 11.22 22.73
N TYR A 56 -14.34 11.47 23.66
CA TYR A 56 -14.40 10.85 24.99
C TYR A 56 -15.53 11.40 25.86
N SER A 57 -15.94 12.65 25.64
CA SER A 57 -17.07 13.26 26.37
C SER A 57 -18.44 12.88 25.82
N CYS A 58 -18.52 12.40 24.57
CA CYS A 58 -19.77 12.13 23.84
C CYS A 58 -20.58 10.90 24.31
N GLY A 59 -20.39 10.43 25.54
CA GLY A 59 -21.17 9.35 26.12
C GLY A 59 -20.62 7.96 25.79
N ASP A 60 -21.42 7.09 25.17
CA ASP A 60 -21.12 5.66 25.06
C ASP A 60 -19.96 5.35 24.09
N GLN A 61 -18.75 5.33 24.64
CA GLN A 61 -17.53 4.91 23.94
C GLN A 61 -17.62 3.46 23.43
N GLY A 62 -18.41 2.59 24.09
CA GLY A 62 -18.55 1.18 23.70
C GLY A 62 -19.16 1.03 22.33
N SER A 63 -20.27 1.74 22.07
CA SER A 63 -20.90 1.77 20.75
C SER A 63 -20.00 2.45 19.70
N LEU A 64 -19.29 3.53 20.06
CA LEU A 64 -18.40 4.23 19.14
C LEU A 64 -17.21 3.37 18.68
N MET A 65 -16.74 2.46 19.54
CA MET A 65 -15.61 1.57 19.28
C MET A 65 -16.03 0.14 18.87
N GLU A 66 -17.31 -0.07 18.55
CA GLU A 66 -17.82 -1.38 18.17
C GLU A 66 -17.16 -1.89 16.88
N GLU A 67 -16.72 -3.15 16.89
CA GLU A 67 -16.19 -3.80 15.68
C GLU A 67 -17.33 -4.18 14.72
N SER A 68 -17.11 -4.03 13.42
CA SER A 68 -18.11 -4.49 12.44
C SER A 68 -18.20 -6.01 12.42
N ALA A 69 -19.40 -6.55 12.19
CA ALA A 69 -19.65 -7.99 12.17
C ALA A 69 -18.74 -8.73 11.17
N ASP A 70 -18.50 -8.15 9.99
CA ASP A 70 -17.59 -8.72 8.98
C ASP A 70 -16.14 -8.80 9.47
N GLN A 71 -15.69 -7.80 10.24
CA GLN A 71 -14.34 -7.78 10.80
C GLN A 71 -14.20 -8.78 11.95
N ALA A 72 -15.22 -8.89 12.80
CA ALA A 72 -15.30 -9.90 13.85
C ALA A 72 -15.24 -11.32 13.24
N GLN A 73 -16.02 -11.58 12.19
CA GLN A 73 -16.01 -12.86 11.49
C GLN A 73 -14.63 -13.16 10.87
N ARG A 74 -14.00 -12.18 10.20
CA ARG A 74 -12.66 -12.37 9.63
C ARG A 74 -11.62 -12.69 10.70
N ARG A 75 -11.69 -12.04 11.86
CA ARG A 75 -10.84 -12.33 13.02
C ARG A 75 -11.05 -13.76 13.51
N ASP A 76 -12.30 -14.20 13.62
CA ASP A 76 -12.65 -15.56 14.07
C ASP A 76 -12.22 -16.64 13.06
N GLU A 77 -12.32 -16.37 11.76
CA GLU A 77 -11.81 -17.26 10.71
C GLU A 77 -10.28 -17.39 10.77
N MET A 78 -9.56 -16.28 10.96
CA MET A 78 -8.12 -16.28 11.13
C MET A 78 -7.69 -17.05 12.38
N LEU A 79 -8.42 -16.88 13.50
CA LEU A 79 -8.18 -17.65 14.73
C LEU A 79 -8.42 -19.14 14.53
N ARG A 80 -9.48 -19.52 13.81
CA ARG A 80 -9.78 -20.91 13.48
C ARG A 80 -8.66 -21.53 12.62
N MET A 81 -8.20 -20.80 11.61
CA MET A 81 -7.09 -21.21 10.76
C MET A 81 -5.78 -21.33 11.55
N TYR A 82 -5.50 -20.38 12.44
CA TYR A 82 -4.33 -20.42 13.33
C TYR A 82 -4.32 -21.70 14.18
N HIS A 83 -5.43 -22.03 14.83
CA HIS A 83 -5.53 -23.26 15.63
C HIS A 83 -5.34 -24.50 14.77
N ALA A 84 -5.97 -24.57 13.60
CA ALA A 84 -5.81 -25.70 12.68
C ALA A 84 -4.35 -25.91 12.24
N LEU A 85 -3.62 -24.82 11.95
CA LEU A 85 -2.21 -24.89 11.58
C LEU A 85 -1.32 -25.31 12.75
N LYS A 86 -1.63 -24.84 13.97
CA LYS A 86 -0.90 -25.24 15.19
C LYS A 86 -1.08 -26.73 15.47
N GLU A 87 -2.30 -27.25 15.37
CA GLU A 87 -2.60 -28.68 15.51
C GLU A 87 -1.86 -29.50 14.44
N ALA A 88 -1.85 -29.04 13.18
CA ALA A 88 -1.12 -29.72 12.11
C ALA A 88 0.39 -29.82 12.39
N LEU A 89 0.99 -28.77 12.94
CA LEU A 89 2.39 -28.78 13.36
C LEU A 89 2.67 -29.77 14.50
N LEU A 90 1.76 -29.87 15.47
CA LEU A 90 1.88 -30.86 16.56
C LEU A 90 1.86 -32.28 16.01
N ILE A 91 0.92 -32.59 15.12
CA ILE A 91 0.83 -33.92 14.48
C ILE A 91 2.12 -34.26 13.72
N ILE A 92 2.70 -33.30 12.99
CA ILE A 92 3.99 -33.50 12.29
C ILE A 92 5.10 -33.80 13.31
N GLY A 93 5.15 -33.06 14.41
CA GLY A 93 6.10 -33.28 15.50
C GLY A 93 5.98 -34.70 16.07
N ASP A 94 4.76 -35.14 16.37
CA ASP A 94 4.47 -36.46 16.92
C ASP A 94 4.89 -37.58 15.95
N ILE A 95 4.62 -37.44 14.65
CA ILE A 95 5.05 -38.43 13.63
C ILE A 95 6.57 -38.51 13.57
N SER A 96 7.25 -37.36 13.59
CA SER A 96 8.71 -37.27 13.52
C SER A 96 9.41 -37.97 14.69
N THR A 97 8.79 -38.01 15.88
CA THR A 97 9.38 -38.64 17.06
C THR A 97 8.89 -40.06 17.33
N THR A 98 7.73 -40.44 16.78
CA THR A 98 7.09 -41.74 17.08
C THR A 98 7.38 -42.82 16.04
N THR A 99 7.74 -42.44 14.81
CA THR A 99 7.97 -43.42 13.73
C THR A 99 9.46 -43.77 13.57
N VAL A 100 9.80 -45.06 13.58
CA VAL A 100 11.16 -45.55 13.35
C VAL A 100 11.36 -45.79 11.85
N SER A 101 12.31 -45.08 11.25
CA SER A 101 12.71 -45.35 9.87
C SER A 101 13.36 -46.74 9.78
N ALA A 102 12.80 -47.64 8.99
CA ALA A 102 13.42 -48.92 8.71
C ALA A 102 14.78 -48.69 8.00
N PRO A 103 15.86 -49.40 8.38
CA PRO A 103 17.11 -49.35 7.65
C PRO A 103 16.87 -49.74 6.18
N VAL A 104 17.53 -49.05 5.25
CA VAL A 104 17.39 -49.37 3.82
C VAL A 104 17.73 -50.85 3.60
N PRO A 105 16.84 -51.65 2.97
CA PRO A 105 17.13 -53.04 2.72
C PRO A 105 18.35 -53.15 1.79
N PRO A 106 19.17 -54.21 1.91
CA PRO A 106 20.34 -54.40 1.07
C PRO A 106 19.94 -54.42 -0.42
N PRO A 107 20.78 -53.86 -1.33
CA PRO A 107 20.52 -53.90 -2.76
C PRO A 107 20.30 -55.32 -3.26
N VAL A 108 19.23 -55.53 -4.02
CA VAL A 108 18.88 -56.83 -4.61
C VAL A 108 19.56 -56.94 -5.98
N ASP A 109 20.29 -58.03 -6.25
CA ASP A 109 20.98 -58.23 -7.52
C ASP A 109 19.99 -58.57 -8.66
N ASP A 110 19.72 -57.62 -9.56
CA ASP A 110 18.82 -57.77 -10.72
C ASP A 110 19.44 -58.54 -11.92
N THR A 111 20.38 -59.45 -11.65
CA THR A 111 21.11 -60.22 -12.69
C THR A 111 20.21 -61.16 -13.50
N TRP A 112 18.97 -61.39 -13.08
CA TRP A 112 17.99 -62.23 -13.78
C TRP A 112 17.28 -61.51 -14.95
N ARG A 113 17.37 -60.18 -15.08
CA ARG A 113 16.61 -59.40 -16.08
C ARG A 113 17.34 -59.16 -17.42
N THR A 114 18.63 -59.50 -17.54
CA THR A 114 19.47 -59.09 -18.69
C THR A 114 19.66 -60.17 -19.76
N LYS A 115 18.79 -61.19 -19.85
CA LYS A 115 18.91 -62.21 -20.90
C LYS A 115 17.69 -62.31 -21.81
N GLU A 116 17.55 -61.32 -22.68
CA GLU A 116 16.91 -61.52 -23.99
C GLU A 116 17.68 -60.73 -25.06
N PRO A 117 18.32 -61.40 -26.04
CA PRO A 117 18.98 -60.72 -27.15
C PRO A 117 17.95 -60.29 -28.20
N SER A 118 17.89 -58.98 -28.45
CA SER A 118 17.03 -58.36 -29.46
C SER A 118 17.26 -58.91 -30.88
N PRO A 119 16.21 -59.16 -31.70
CA PRO A 119 16.36 -59.54 -33.11
C PRO A 119 16.64 -58.32 -34.02
N PRO A 120 17.28 -58.53 -35.19
CA PRO A 120 17.81 -57.46 -36.04
C PRO A 120 16.73 -56.68 -36.82
N PRO A 121 17.02 -55.43 -37.24
CA PRO A 121 16.04 -54.54 -37.89
C PRO A 121 15.72 -54.99 -39.32
N GLN A 122 14.44 -55.23 -39.61
CA GLN A 122 13.94 -55.46 -40.97
C GLN A 122 13.72 -54.14 -41.71
N ALA A 123 14.29 -54.05 -42.91
CA ALA A 123 14.22 -52.89 -43.81
C ALA A 123 12.79 -52.64 -44.32
N ARG A 124 12.30 -51.40 -44.18
CA ARG A 124 11.05 -50.92 -44.77
C ARG A 124 11.28 -50.44 -46.21
N PRO A 125 10.38 -50.71 -47.17
CA PRO A 125 10.40 -50.06 -48.48
C PRO A 125 10.00 -48.57 -48.36
N ALA A 126 10.67 -47.71 -49.13
CA ALA A 126 10.43 -46.27 -49.16
C ALA A 126 9.11 -45.92 -49.88
N PRO A 127 8.28 -44.99 -49.34
CA PRO A 127 7.18 -44.41 -50.10
C PRO A 127 7.66 -43.25 -50.99
N ALA A 128 7.12 -43.23 -52.20
CA ALA A 128 7.43 -42.29 -53.27
C ALA A 128 7.14 -40.82 -52.90
N ALA A 129 7.95 -39.93 -53.48
CA ALA A 129 7.84 -38.49 -53.38
C ALA A 129 6.50 -37.98 -53.95
N VAL A 130 5.79 -37.17 -53.17
CA VAL A 130 4.68 -36.31 -53.64
C VAL A 130 5.11 -34.84 -53.53
N PRO A 131 4.93 -34.02 -54.59
CA PRO A 131 5.53 -32.68 -54.65
C PRO A 131 4.81 -31.65 -53.77
N LEU A 132 5.61 -30.73 -53.23
CA LEU A 132 5.19 -29.51 -52.53
C LEU A 132 4.24 -28.67 -53.41
N LEU A 133 2.99 -28.50 -52.96
CA LEU A 133 2.05 -27.58 -53.57
C LEU A 133 2.22 -26.19 -52.95
N VAL A 134 2.90 -25.31 -53.69
CA VAL A 134 2.97 -23.87 -53.43
C VAL A 134 1.62 -23.24 -53.83
N ALA A 135 0.97 -22.54 -52.91
CA ALA A 135 -0.21 -21.72 -53.20
C ALA A 135 0.15 -20.21 -53.13
N PRO A 136 -0.39 -19.37 -54.03
CA PRO A 136 0.09 -18.01 -54.26
C PRO A 136 -0.57 -16.99 -53.33
N GLY A 137 0.16 -15.90 -53.03
CA GLY A 137 -0.22 -14.90 -52.05
C GLY A 137 -1.30 -13.90 -52.48
N SER A 138 -1.85 -13.17 -51.49
CA SER A 138 -2.25 -11.77 -51.63
C SER A 138 -2.50 -11.10 -50.27
N LYS A 139 -1.65 -10.10 -49.97
CA LYS A 139 -1.91 -8.79 -49.35
C LYS A 139 -2.92 -8.65 -48.18
N ARG A 140 -2.43 -8.25 -47.01
CA ARG A 140 -2.80 -6.95 -46.37
C ARG A 140 -1.93 -6.62 -45.14
N PRO A 141 -1.47 -5.36 -44.97
CA PRO A 141 -0.76 -4.92 -43.77
C PRO A 141 -1.74 -4.27 -42.77
N HIS A 142 -1.78 -4.76 -41.53
CA HIS A 142 -2.41 -4.03 -40.43
C HIS A 142 -1.54 -4.08 -39.17
N ARG A 143 -0.75 -3.00 -39.02
CA ARG A 143 -0.50 -2.21 -37.81
C ARG A 143 -0.84 -2.89 -36.48
N ARG A 144 0.17 -3.46 -35.81
CA ARG A 144 0.12 -3.74 -34.36
C ARG A 144 0.37 -2.45 -33.58
N PRO A 145 -0.48 -2.09 -32.60
CA PRO A 145 -0.14 -1.06 -31.64
C PRO A 145 0.84 -1.62 -30.59
N SER A 146 1.79 -0.77 -30.25
CA SER A 146 2.86 -0.93 -29.27
C SER A 146 2.33 -1.42 -27.93
N SER A 147 2.99 -2.42 -27.36
CA SER A 147 2.79 -2.85 -25.96
C SER A 147 3.13 -1.68 -25.02
N LEU A 148 2.09 -1.11 -24.41
CA LEU A 148 2.19 -0.20 -23.29
C LEU A 148 2.93 -0.89 -22.14
N GLN A 149 4.10 -0.35 -21.85
CA GLN A 149 4.95 -0.70 -20.73
C GLN A 149 4.25 -0.26 -19.44
N SER A 150 3.82 -1.22 -18.62
CA SER A 150 3.23 -0.97 -17.30
C SER A 150 4.28 -0.36 -16.35
N PRO A 151 3.98 0.73 -15.61
CA PRO A 151 4.92 1.30 -14.65
C PRO A 151 5.01 0.42 -13.40
N LYS A 152 6.23 0.07 -13.00
CA LYS A 152 6.53 -0.56 -11.70
C LYS A 152 6.35 0.48 -10.59
N PRO A 153 5.68 0.17 -9.46
CA PRO A 153 5.67 1.05 -8.31
C PRO A 153 7.05 1.05 -7.62
N SER A 154 7.71 2.21 -7.59
CA SER A 154 8.85 2.45 -6.71
C SER A 154 8.35 2.55 -5.27
N PHE A 155 8.52 1.49 -4.50
CA PHE A 155 8.45 1.55 -3.05
C PHE A 155 9.66 2.35 -2.55
N ARG A 156 9.42 3.64 -2.25
CA ARG A 156 10.35 4.49 -1.50
C ARG A 156 10.22 4.12 -0.03
N HIS A 157 11.22 3.43 0.49
CA HIS A 157 11.35 3.19 1.93
C HIS A 157 11.49 4.55 2.66
N PRO A 158 10.70 4.84 3.70
CA PRO A 158 11.05 5.89 4.63
C PRO A 158 12.25 5.44 5.47
N SER A 159 13.28 6.29 5.48
CA SER A 159 14.49 6.13 6.26
C SER A 159 14.18 5.90 7.75
N SER A 160 14.98 5.04 8.36
CA SER A 160 14.96 4.65 9.77
C SER A 160 14.90 5.84 10.74
N PRO A 161 14.28 5.69 11.93
CA PRO A 161 14.30 6.69 12.98
C PRO A 161 15.71 6.86 13.55
N LEU A 162 16.08 8.11 13.81
CA LEU A 162 17.29 8.51 14.52
C LEU A 162 17.30 7.92 15.95
N ASP A 163 18.48 7.41 16.35
CA ASP A 163 18.84 7.09 17.74
C ASP A 163 18.66 8.30 18.68
N PRO A 164 18.15 8.11 19.91
CA PRO A 164 18.22 9.11 20.96
C PRO A 164 19.59 9.09 21.66
N ASP A 165 20.26 10.24 21.65
CA ASP A 165 21.51 10.54 22.36
C ASP A 165 21.34 10.42 23.89
N PRO A 166 22.18 9.67 24.64
CA PRO A 166 21.97 9.40 26.05
C PRO A 166 22.76 10.36 26.95
N HIS A 167 22.51 11.67 26.89
CA HIS A 167 23.05 12.60 27.89
C HIS A 167 22.09 13.75 28.20
N GLN A 168 21.11 13.49 29.07
CA GLN A 168 20.51 14.59 29.83
C GLN A 168 20.27 14.18 31.28
N SER A 169 21.18 14.67 32.12
CA SER A 169 21.20 14.59 33.57
C SER A 169 19.99 15.32 34.15
N THR A 170 19.20 14.62 34.96
CA THR A 170 18.14 15.16 35.82
C THR A 170 18.73 16.06 36.92
N PRO A 171 18.07 17.15 37.34
CA PRO A 171 18.25 17.68 38.68
C PRO A 171 17.16 17.15 39.62
N THR A 172 17.64 16.40 40.61
CA THR A 172 16.96 15.87 41.79
C THR A 172 16.29 16.96 42.62
N VAL A 173 14.99 16.82 42.89
CA VAL A 173 14.28 17.56 43.94
C VAL A 173 14.53 16.87 45.29
N GLN A 174 15.35 17.47 46.15
CA GLN A 174 15.53 17.02 47.53
C GLN A 174 14.28 17.34 48.35
N ARG A 175 13.56 16.29 48.78
CA ARG A 175 12.50 16.38 49.79
C ARG A 175 13.10 16.00 51.14
N THR A 176 13.39 17.00 51.97
CA THR A 176 13.75 16.80 53.38
C THR A 176 12.48 16.43 54.15
N LEU A 177 12.44 15.23 54.74
CA LEU A 177 11.46 14.89 55.76
C LEU A 177 12.21 14.59 57.05
N SER A 178 12.10 15.55 57.97
CA SER A 178 12.58 15.45 59.34
C SER A 178 11.76 14.44 60.12
N SER A 179 12.50 13.54 60.76
CA SER A 179 12.19 12.78 61.96
C SER A 179 11.24 13.50 62.94
N MET A 180 10.16 12.83 63.35
CA MET A 180 9.76 12.77 64.77
C MET A 180 8.81 11.59 64.97
N SER A 181 9.21 10.62 65.79
CA SER A 181 8.31 9.70 66.50
C SER A 181 8.55 9.89 67.99
N PRO A 182 7.52 9.75 68.84
CA PRO A 182 7.67 9.77 70.28
C PRO A 182 8.34 8.51 70.84
#